data_AF-A0A7Y3BQ20-F1
#
_entry.id   AF-A0A7Y3BQ20-F1
#
_cell.length_a   1.000
_cell.length_b   1.000
_cell.length_c   1.000
_cell.angle_alpha   90.00
_cell.angle_beta   90.00
_cell.angle_gamma   90.00
#
_symmetry.space_group_name_H-M   'P 1'
#
loop_
_entity.id
_entity.type
_entity.pdbx_description
1 polymer ?
#
loop_
_entity_poly.entity_id
_entity_poly.type
_entity_poly.pdbx_seq_one_letter_code
_entity_poly.pdbx_strand_id
1 'polypeptide(L)' 'PNSGGCQFFINTVHNAYLDWFTPGPSKHPVFGKVTGGMDVIEKIESTQTGPGDRPVTPVQMVKITIHD' A
#
# COMPACT_ATOMS: atom_id res chain seq x y z
N PRO A 1 5.32 -2.47 16.74
CA PRO A 1 3.94 -2.18 17.19
C PRO A 1 3.81 -0.72 17.65
N ASN A 2 2.64 -0.10 17.53
CA ASN A 2 2.36 1.28 17.99
C ASN A 2 3.31 2.36 17.44
N SER A 3 3.82 2.18 16.22
CA SER A 3 4.71 3.12 15.53
C SER A 3 4.11 3.65 14.23
N GLY A 4 2.81 3.44 14.01
CA GLY A 4 2.12 3.92 12.81
C GLY A 4 2.02 5.44 12.81
N GLY A 5 2.44 6.06 11.71
CA GLY A 5 2.31 7.50 11.47
C GLY A 5 1.35 7.75 10.31
N CYS A 6 1.80 8.50 9.31
CA CYS A 6 1.02 8.81 8.11
C CYS A 6 1.24 7.84 6.93
N GLN A 7 2.20 6.92 7.03
CA GLN A 7 2.50 5.98 5.95
C GLN A 7 1.44 4.88 5.88
N PHE A 8 1.02 4.55 4.66
CA PHE A 8 0.18 3.40 4.36
C PHE A 8 0.70 2.70 3.09
N PHE A 9 0.25 1.47 2.87
CA PHE A 9 0.51 0.72 1.64
C PHE A 9 -0.77 0.03 1.18
N ILE A 10 -0.78 -0.40 -0.08
CA ILE A 10 -1.87 -1.16 -0.68
C ILE A 10 -1.34 -2.56 -0.98
N ASN A 11 -2.06 -3.58 -0.55
CA ASN A 11 -1.77 -4.96 -0.93
C ASN A 11 -2.30 -5.22 -2.35
N THR A 12 -1.43 -5.61 -3.28
CA THR A 12 -1.79 -6.02 -4.65
C THR A 12 -2.08 -7.52 -4.76
N VAL A 13 -1.67 -8.29 -3.75
CA VAL A 13 -1.92 -9.72 -3.59
C VAL A 13 -2.33 -10.04 -2.15
N HIS A 14 -2.76 -11.29 -1.89
CA HIS A 14 -3.09 -11.72 -0.53
C HIS A 14 -1.81 -11.95 0.31
N ASN A 15 -1.58 -11.06 1.29
CA ASN A 15 -0.40 -11.08 2.16
C ASN A 15 -0.71 -11.56 3.59
N ALA A 16 -1.08 -12.84 3.75
CA ALA A 16 -1.51 -13.42 5.03
C ALA A 16 -0.52 -13.23 6.19
N TYR A 17 0.78 -13.12 5.90
CA TYR A 17 1.83 -12.93 6.91
C TYR A 17 1.84 -11.53 7.55
N LEU A 18 1.09 -10.57 7.00
CA LEU A 18 0.92 -9.23 7.56
C LEU A 18 -0.28 -9.14 8.51
N ASP A 19 -1.13 -10.16 8.53
CA ASP A 19 -2.37 -10.16 9.30
C ASP A 19 -2.08 -10.22 10.80
N TRP A 20 -2.89 -9.47 11.57
CA TRP A 20 -2.74 -9.39 13.03
C TRP A 20 -2.80 -10.75 13.73
N PHE A 21 -3.59 -11.67 13.17
CA PHE A 21 -3.86 -13.00 13.73
C PHE A 21 -2.82 -14.05 13.31
N THR A 22 -1.90 -13.72 12.40
CA THR A 22 -0.87 -14.65 11.94
C THR A 22 0.30 -14.70 12.93
N PRO A 23 0.91 -15.89 13.16
CA PRO A 23 2.13 -16.00 13.95
C PRO A 23 3.27 -15.17 13.35
N GLY A 24 4.00 -14.42 14.17
CA GLY A 24 5.17 -13.64 13.75
C GLY A 24 5.14 -12.18 14.21
N PRO A 25 6.25 -11.44 14.00
CA PRO A 25 6.37 -10.04 14.41
C PRO A 25 5.71 -9.05 13.44
N SER A 26 5.44 -9.48 12.20
CA SER A 26 4.88 -8.61 11.15
C SER A 26 3.36 -8.51 11.30
N LYS A 27 2.87 -7.32 11.66
CA LYS A 27 1.44 -7.06 11.85
C LYS A 27 1.11 -5.64 11.41
N HIS A 28 0.22 -5.49 10.44
CA HIS A 28 -0.18 -4.19 9.90
C HIS A 28 -1.71 -4.03 9.95
N PRO A 29 -2.25 -3.02 10.67
CA PRO A 29 -3.68 -2.79 10.75
C PRO A 29 -4.30 -2.45 9.39
N VAL A 30 -5.34 -3.19 9.00
CA VAL A 30 -6.15 -2.88 7.81
C VAL A 30 -7.22 -1.87 8.19
N PHE A 31 -7.29 -0.75 7.48
CA PHE A 31 -8.26 0.33 7.74
C PHE A 31 -9.14 0.70 6.54
N GLY A 32 -8.89 0.11 5.36
CA GLY A 32 -9.62 0.43 4.14
C GLY A 32 -9.43 -0.63 3.06
N LYS A 33 -10.27 -0.56 2.03
CA LYS A 33 -10.22 -1.42 0.85
C LYS A 33 -10.47 -0.59 -0.39
N VAL A 34 -9.70 -0.86 -1.45
CA VAL A 34 -9.92 -0.27 -2.77
C VAL A 34 -11.22 -0.84 -3.36
N THR A 35 -12.15 0.05 -3.71
CA THR A 35 -13.45 -0.30 -4.31
C THR A 35 -13.51 -0.03 -5.81
N GLY A 36 -12.56 0.73 -6.36
CA GLY A 36 -12.40 1.00 -7.79
C GLY A 36 -10.99 1.51 -8.11
N GLY A 37 -10.57 1.40 -9.37
CA GLY A 37 -9.24 1.85 -9.83
C GLY A 37 -8.09 0.87 -9.57
N MET A 38 -8.38 -0.43 -9.43
CA MET A 38 -7.34 -1.47 -9.30
C MET A 38 -6.39 -1.52 -10.50
N ASP A 39 -6.88 -1.22 -11.72
CA ASP A 39 -6.04 -1.16 -12.92
C ASP A 39 -4.96 -0.07 -12.84
N VAL A 40 -5.22 1.03 -12.12
CA VAL A 40 -4.24 2.09 -11.86
C VAL A 40 -3.18 1.60 -10.88
N ILE A 41 -3.59 0.85 -9.85
CA ILE A 41 -2.69 0.28 -8.85
C ILE A 41 -1.76 -0.75 -9.51
N GLU A 42 -2.29 -1.63 -10.36
CA GLU A 42 -1.50 -2.61 -11.12
C GLU A 42 -0.47 -1.93 -12.04
N LYS A 43 -0.84 -0.80 -12.67
CA LYS A 43 0.12 0.00 -13.44
C LYS A 43 1.23 0.56 -12.55
N ILE A 44 0.90 1.07 -11.35
CA ILE A 44 1.88 1.59 -10.38
C ILE A 44 2.83 0.47 -9.92
N GLU A 45 2.29 -0.70 -9.58
CA GLU A 45 3.06 -1.89 -9.17
C GLU A 45 4.08 -2.32 -10.22
N SER A 46 3.73 -2.21 -11.51
CA SER A 46 4.61 -2.57 -12.63
C SER A 46 5.66 -1.52 -13.01
N THR A 47 5.70 -0.36 -12.34
CA THR A 47 6.65 0.71 -12.70
C THR A 47 8.10 0.33 -12.46
N GLN A 48 9.00 0.82 -13.30
CA GLN A 48 10.43 0.60 -13.11
C GLN A 48 10.92 1.21 -11.80
N THR A 49 11.57 0.41 -10.97
CA THR A 49 12.17 0.84 -9.70
C THR A 49 13.70 0.88 -9.79
N GLY A 50 14.29 1.74 -8.96
CA GLY A 50 15.72 1.82 -8.70
C GLY A 50 16.07 1.24 -7.32
N PRO A 51 17.23 1.61 -6.75
CA PRO A 51 17.66 1.13 -5.43
C PRO A 51 16.61 1.38 -4.32
N GLY A 52 16.35 0.36 -3.50
CA GLY A 52 15.38 0.44 -2.40
C GLY A 52 13.91 0.50 -2.86
N ASP A 53 13.60 -0.11 -4.01
CA ASP A 53 12.25 -0.19 -4.61
C ASP A 53 11.60 1.17 -4.89
N ARG A 54 12.40 2.23 -4.99
CA ARG A 54 11.92 3.57 -5.33
C ARG A 54 11.64 3.67 -6.82
N PRO A 55 10.43 4.08 -7.26
CA PRO A 55 10.15 4.31 -8.68
C PRO A 55 11.15 5.28 -9.32
N VAL A 56 11.66 4.92 -10.51
CA VAL A 56 12.58 5.77 -11.29
C VAL A 56 11.89 7.06 -11.72
N THR A 57 10.65 6.94 -12.19
CA THR A 57 9.76 8.09 -12.40
C THR A 57 8.87 8.26 -11.17
N PRO A 58 8.87 9.42 -10.50
CA PRO A 58 8.08 9.63 -9.29
C PRO A 58 6.58 9.40 -9.51
N VAL A 59 5.98 8.51 -8.72
CA VAL A 59 4.53 8.34 -8.60
C VAL A 59 4.06 9.16 -7.41
N GLN A 60 3.22 10.17 -7.65
CA GLN A 60 2.85 11.18 -6.64
C GLN A 60 1.35 11.29 -6.46
N MET A 61 0.92 11.40 -5.21
CA MET A 61 -0.45 11.77 -4.86
C MET A 61 -0.62 13.28 -4.99
N VAL A 62 -1.35 13.73 -6.01
CA VAL A 62 -1.52 15.16 -6.32
C VAL A 62 -2.67 15.80 -5.53
N LYS A 63 -3.77 15.05 -5.33
CA LYS A 63 -4.97 15.51 -4.63
C LYS A 63 -5.69 14.33 -4.00
N ILE A 64 -6.28 14.57 -2.82
CA ILE A 64 -7.25 13.68 -2.18
C ILE A 64 -8.60 14.38 -2.20
N THR A 65 -9.66 13.64 -2.50
CA THR A 65 -11.05 14.11 -2.36
C THR A 65 -11.76 13.21 -1.37
N ILE A 66 -12.44 13.80 -0.39
CA ILE A 66 -13.26 13.09 0.59
C ILE A 66 -14.71 13.28 0.17
N HIS A 67 -15.47 12.19 0.14
CA HIS A 67 -16.89 12.18 -0.14
C HIS A 67 -17.64 11.95 1.17
N ASP A 68 -18.73 12.69 1.38
CA ASP A 68 -19.64 12.53 2.52
C ASP A 68 -20.55 11.30 2.36
#